data_AF-A0A9D8RG91-F1
#
_entry.id   AF-A0A9D8RG91-F1
#
_cell.length_a   1.000
_cell.length_b   1.000
_cell.length_c   1.000
_cell.angle_alpha   90.00
_cell.angle_beta   90.00
_cell.angle_gamma   90.00
#
_symmetry.space_group_name_H-M   'P 1'
#
loop_
_entity.id
_entity.type
_entity.pdbx_description
1 polymer ?
#
loop_
_entity_poly.entity_id
_entity_poly.type
_entity_poly.pdbx_seq_one_letter_code
_entity_poly.pdbx_strand_id
1 'polypeptide(L)'
;MAGSFTYSKEFPDYKDLDNESGKCYGYKIYILEKDGGVSVQIQNAEEASVQSETVKAVFMNVEEAEEFRDCLQEAIDKAKIKKSNHPRRGREITN
;
A
#
# COMPACT_ATOMS: atom_id res chain seq x y z
N MET A 1 -9.92 1.20 -19.39
CA MET A 1 -8.80 2.15 -19.55
C MET A 1 -7.73 1.76 -18.54
N ALA A 2 -6.49 1.58 -18.99
CA ALA A 2 -5.39 1.11 -18.15
C ALA A 2 -4.74 2.31 -17.48
N GLY A 3 -4.90 2.43 -16.17
CA GLY A 3 -4.13 3.39 -15.38
C GLY A 3 -2.66 2.97 -15.28
N SER A 4 -1.75 3.93 -15.17
CA SER A 4 -0.32 3.66 -15.06
C SER A 4 0.07 3.39 -13.61
N PHE A 5 0.53 2.17 -13.31
CA PHE A 5 1.03 1.83 -11.98
C PHE A 5 2.30 2.64 -11.67
N THR A 6 2.23 3.49 -10.65
CA THR A 6 3.35 4.31 -10.19
C THR A 6 4.06 3.65 -9.00
N TYR A 7 3.36 2.80 -8.26
CA TYR A 7 3.89 2.07 -7.11
C TYR A 7 3.16 0.74 -6.92
N SER A 8 3.90 -0.33 -6.59
CA SER A 8 3.33 -1.64 -6.27
C SER A 8 4.24 -2.41 -5.31
N LYS A 9 3.78 -2.65 -4.07
CA LYS A 9 4.52 -3.45 -3.08
C LYS A 9 3.62 -4.31 -2.21
N GLU A 10 4.13 -5.46 -1.82
CA GLU A 10 3.54 -6.30 -0.78
C GLU A 10 4.15 -5.96 0.58
N PHE A 11 3.31 -5.75 1.59
CA PHE A 11 3.69 -5.50 2.98
C PHE A 11 3.07 -6.52 3.91
N PRO A 12 3.72 -6.90 5.02
CA PRO A 12 3.13 -7.79 6.04
C PRO A 12 1.96 -7.11 6.76
N ASP A 13 1.04 -7.92 7.30
CA ASP A 13 -0.02 -7.42 8.21
C ASP A 13 0.60 -6.94 9.54
N TYR A 14 -0.06 -6.00 10.22
CA TYR A 14 0.34 -5.49 11.53
C TYR A 14 0.24 -6.56 12.63
N LYS A 15 -0.65 -7.56 12.45
CA LYS A 15 -0.66 -8.78 13.29
C LYS A 15 0.62 -9.61 13.16
N ASP A 16 1.44 -9.29 12.17
CA ASP A 16 2.71 -9.93 11.84
C ASP A 16 3.94 -9.13 12.35
N LEU A 17 3.72 -8.10 13.20
CA LEU A 17 4.83 -7.36 13.80
C LEU A 17 5.77 -8.26 14.62
N ASP A 18 5.26 -9.35 15.19
CA ASP A 18 5.96 -10.28 16.10
C ASP A 18 6.01 -11.75 15.59
N ASN A 19 5.56 -12.06 14.38
CA ASN A 19 5.15 -13.43 14.06
C ASN A 19 6.26 -14.26 13.38
N GLU A 20 6.82 -15.19 14.14
CA GLU A 20 7.79 -16.21 13.73
C GLU A 20 7.23 -17.28 12.76
N SER A 21 5.93 -17.25 12.44
CA SER A 21 5.22 -18.34 11.74
C SER A 21 5.20 -18.29 10.22
N GLY A 22 5.47 -17.12 9.61
CA GLY A 22 5.50 -16.96 8.14
C GLY A 22 4.17 -17.22 7.41
N LYS A 23 3.03 -17.20 8.12
CA LYS A 23 1.71 -17.59 7.60
C LYS A 23 0.68 -16.46 7.52
N CYS A 24 0.98 -15.24 7.97
CA CYS A 24 0.05 -14.12 7.77
C CYS A 24 0.42 -13.38 6.50
N TYR A 25 -0.32 -13.68 5.45
CA TYR A 25 -0.26 -12.95 4.19
C TYR A 25 -0.72 -11.52 4.47
N GLY A 26 0.14 -10.55 4.15
CA GLY A 26 -0.19 -9.16 4.32
C GLY A 26 -0.97 -8.62 3.13
N TYR A 27 -0.66 -7.41 2.71
CA TYR A 27 -1.40 -6.70 1.67
C TYR A 27 -0.49 -6.24 0.54
N LYS A 28 -0.97 -6.42 -0.68
CA LYS A 28 -0.44 -5.78 -1.88
C LYS A 28 -1.05 -4.38 -1.96
N ILE A 29 -0.20 -3.36 -2.03
CA ILE A 29 -0.60 -1.96 -2.16
C ILE A 29 -0.15 -1.47 -3.53
N TYR A 30 -1.09 -0.88 -4.27
CA TYR A 30 -0.84 -0.23 -5.55
C TYR A 30 -1.21 1.25 -5.49
N ILE A 31 -0.41 2.09 -6.13
CA ILE A 31 -0.75 3.50 -6.38
C ILE A 31 -0.61 3.74 -7.88
N LEU A 32 -1.65 4.27 -8.49
CA LEU A 32 -1.72 4.52 -9.92
C LEU A 32 -2.47 5.81 -10.21
N GLU A 33 -2.14 6.43 -11.33
CA GLU A 33 -2.99 7.44 -11.95
C GLU A 33 -4.14 6.73 -12.68
N LYS A 34 -5.35 7.26 -12.54
CA LYS A 34 -6.54 6.77 -13.23
C LYS A 34 -7.47 7.95 -13.56
N ASP A 35 -7.72 8.18 -14.84
CA ASP A 35 -8.72 9.13 -15.33
C ASP A 35 -8.56 10.56 -14.75
N GLY A 36 -7.32 11.01 -14.56
CA GLY A 36 -6.99 12.33 -13.98
C GLY A 36 -7.00 12.38 -12.46
N GLY A 37 -7.22 11.25 -11.77
CA GLY A 37 -7.14 11.12 -10.33
C GLY A 37 -6.08 10.10 -9.88
N VAL A 38 -5.94 9.96 -8.57
CA VAL A 38 -5.02 9.02 -7.93
C VAL A 38 -5.82 7.89 -7.29
N SER A 39 -5.50 6.65 -7.62
CA SER A 39 -6.10 5.47 -7.00
C SER A 39 -5.09 4.77 -6.10
N VAL A 40 -5.50 4.54 -4.85
CA VAL A 40 -4.79 3.66 -3.90
C VAL A 40 -5.58 2.38 -3.80
N GLN A 41 -4.94 1.26 -4.08
CA GLN A 41 -5.57 -0.06 -4.10
C GLN A 41 -4.88 -1.00 -3.13
N ILE A 42 -5.70 -1.77 -2.41
CA ILE A 42 -5.27 -2.75 -1.41
C ILE A 42 -5.89 -4.10 -1.77
N GLN A 43 -5.07 -5.13 -1.77
CA GLN A 43 -5.48 -6.50 -2.05
C GLN A 43 -4.82 -7.46 -1.05
N ASN A 44 -5.52 -8.54 -0.65
CA ASN A 44 -4.89 -9.57 0.17
C ASN A 44 -3.75 -10.24 -0.60
N ALA A 45 -2.61 -10.49 0.05
CA ALA A 45 -1.47 -11.09 -0.64
C ALA A 45 -1.71 -12.53 -1.12
N GLU A 46 -2.62 -13.28 -0.47
CA GLU A 46 -3.05 -14.64 -0.89
C GLU A 46 -3.76 -14.65 -2.25
N GLU A 47 -4.39 -13.54 -2.62
CA GLU A 47 -5.19 -13.50 -3.84
C GLU A 47 -4.26 -13.46 -5.06
N ALA A 48 -4.38 -14.51 -5.87
CA ALA A 48 -3.51 -14.75 -7.02
C ALA A 48 -3.77 -13.82 -8.21
N SER A 49 -4.93 -13.16 -8.26
CA SER A 49 -5.32 -12.33 -9.40
C SER A 49 -5.96 -11.03 -8.95
N VAL A 50 -5.58 -9.91 -9.58
CA VAL A 50 -6.18 -8.58 -9.39
C VAL A 50 -7.58 -8.57 -10.02
N GLN A 51 -8.55 -9.26 -9.39
CA GLN A 51 -9.96 -9.20 -9.79
C GLN A 51 -10.63 -8.04 -9.06
N SER A 52 -11.49 -7.29 -9.75
CA SER A 52 -12.12 -6.07 -9.22
C SER A 52 -12.87 -6.26 -7.90
N GLU A 53 -13.36 -7.46 -7.63
CA GLU A 53 -14.10 -7.79 -6.39
C GLU A 53 -13.19 -7.96 -5.17
N THR A 54 -11.94 -8.34 -5.42
CA THR A 54 -10.92 -8.66 -4.41
C THR A 54 -10.09 -7.43 -4.03
N VAL A 55 -10.04 -6.44 -4.91
CA VAL A 55 -9.30 -5.19 -4.71
C VAL A 55 -10.19 -4.15 -4.03
N LYS A 56 -9.75 -3.64 -2.88
CA LYS A 56 -10.35 -2.45 -2.27
C LYS A 56 -9.60 -1.22 -2.76
N ALA A 57 -10.31 -0.31 -3.42
CA ALA A 57 -9.74 0.87 -4.04
C ALA A 57 -10.36 2.14 -3.47
N VAL A 58 -9.51 3.14 -3.25
CA VAL A 58 -9.92 4.53 -3.02
C VAL A 58 -9.52 5.33 -4.25
N PHE A 59 -10.40 6.23 -4.68
CA PHE A 59 -10.13 7.21 -5.72
C PHE A 59 -10.09 8.58 -5.08
N MET A 60 -9.08 9.37 -5.42
CA MET A 60 -8.89 10.75 -4.98
C MET A 60 -8.71 11.63 -6.21
N ASN A 61 -9.26 12.84 -6.17
CA ASN A 61 -8.84 13.88 -7.08
C ASN A 61 -7.41 14.37 -6.72
N VAL A 62 -6.87 15.31 -7.49
CA VAL A 62 -5.50 15.82 -7.28
C VAL A 62 -5.35 16.50 -5.92
N GLU A 63 -6.29 17.36 -5.53
CA GLU A 63 -6.23 18.11 -4.26
C GLU A 63 -6.29 17.16 -3.06
N GLU A 64 -7.21 16.18 -3.09
CA GLU A 64 -7.33 15.13 -2.05
C GLU A 64 -6.06 14.26 -1.96
N ALA A 65 -5.44 13.95 -3.10
CA ALA A 65 -4.20 13.18 -3.13
C ALA A 65 -3.01 13.96 -2.56
N GLU A 66 -2.96 15.27 -2.77
CA GLU A 66 -1.96 16.16 -2.16
C GLU A 66 -2.14 16.24 -0.64
N GLU A 67 -3.37 16.39 -0.15
CA GLU A 67 -3.68 16.36 1.28
C GLU A 67 -3.28 15.02 1.91
N PHE A 68 -3.59 13.89 1.24
CA PHE A 68 -3.19 12.56 1.68
C PHE A 68 -1.67 12.40 1.75
N ARG A 69 -0.93 12.89 0.75
CA ARG A 69 0.55 12.89 0.74
C ARG A 69 1.10 13.63 1.94
N ASP A 70 0.57 14.81 2.24
CA ASP A 70 1.07 15.66 3.32
C ASP A 70 0.81 15.00 4.70
N CYS A 71 -0.37 14.41 4.90
CA CYS A 71 -0.67 13.62 6.09
C CYS A 71 0.23 12.38 6.23
N LEU A 72 0.51 11.67 5.12
CA LEU A 72 1.42 10.52 5.13
C LEU A 72 2.84 10.95 5.52
N GLN A 73 3.31 12.09 5.01
CA GLN A 73 4.61 12.64 5.36
C GLN A 73 4.69 13.01 6.85
N GLU A 74 3.66 13.63 7.41
CA GLU A 74 3.59 13.93 8.84
C GLU A 74 3.66 12.65 9.70
N ALA A 75 2.96 11.59 9.30
CA ALA A 75 3.02 10.30 9.99
C ALA A 75 4.42 9.68 9.94
N ILE A 76 5.10 9.76 8.78
CA ILE A 76 6.50 9.33 8.62
C ILE A 76 7.41 10.11 9.56
N ASP A 77 7.26 11.43 9.65
CA ASP A 77 8.14 12.25 10.48
C ASP A 77 7.93 11.99 11.98
N LYS A 78 6.67 11.79 12.40
CA LYS A 78 6.37 11.30 13.77
C LYS A 78 6.99 9.92 14.04
N ALA A 79 6.98 9.02 13.06
CA ALA A 79 7.59 7.69 13.20
C ALA A 79 9.13 7.75 13.29
N LYS A 80 9.79 8.60 12.50
CA LYS A 80 11.26 8.81 12.55
C LYS A 80 11.73 9.26 13.93
N ILE A 81 10.97 10.12 14.60
CA ILE A 81 11.29 10.61 15.96
C ILE A 81 11.33 9.43 16.95
N LYS A 82 10.40 8.47 16.82
CA LYS A 82 10.33 7.30 17.72
C LYS A 82 11.45 6.29 17.49
N LYS A 83 12.12 6.32 16.32
CA LYS A 83 13.26 5.45 15.96
C LYS A 83 13.00 3.95 16.16
N SER A 84 11.78 3.48 15.96
CA SER A 84 11.48 2.05 15.98
C SER A 84 12.28 1.35 14.88
N ASN A 85 13.13 0.39 15.25
CA ASN A 85 13.99 -0.33 14.31
C ASN A 85 13.23 -1.46 13.60
N HIS A 86 12.21 -1.10 12.82
CA HIS A 86 11.49 -2.09 12.02
C HIS A 86 12.29 -2.43 10.76
N PRO A 87 12.57 -3.71 10.48
CA PRO A 87 13.26 -4.10 9.26
C PRO A 87 12.41 -3.74 8.03
N ARG A 88 13.08 -3.47 6.89
CA ARG A 88 12.41 -3.27 5.61
C ARG A 88 11.81 -4.60 5.15
N ARG A 89 10.48 -4.70 5.25
CA ARG A 89 9.72 -5.93 4.94
C ARG A 89 8.95 -5.89 3.61
N GLY A 90 8.89 -4.73 2.95
CA GLY A 90 8.17 -4.56 1.68
C GLY A 90 8.84 -5.30 0.52
N ARG A 91 8.08 -6.10 -0.22
CA ARG A 91 8.53 -6.89 -1.38
C ARG A 91 7.99 -6.31 -2.69
N GLU A 92 8.76 -6.44 -3.77
CA GLU A 92 8.29 -6.07 -5.10
C GLU A 92 7.23 -7.08 -5.57
N ILE A 93 6.16 -6.58 -6.19
CA ILE A 93 5.15 -7.43 -6.81
C ILE A 93 5.62 -7.72 -8.24
N THR A 94 6.05 -8.96 -8.49
CA THR A 94 6.27 -9.45 -9.85
C THR A 94 4.93 -9.97 -10.39
N ASN A 95 4.39 -9.29 -11.41
CA ASN A 95 3.25 -9.77 -12.18
C ASN A 95 3.62 -10.98 -13.04
#